data_AF-A0A6I4HZ57-F1
#
_entry.id   AF-A0A6I4HZ57-F1
#
_cell.length_a   1.000
_cell.length_b   1.000
_cell.length_c   1.000
_cell.angle_alpha   90.00
_cell.angle_beta   90.00
_cell.angle_gamma   90.00
#
_symmetry.space_group_name_H-M   'P 1'
#
loop_
_entity.id
_entity.type
_entity.pdbx_description
1 polymer ?
#
loop_
_entity_poly.entity_id
_entity_poly.type
_entity_poly.pdbx_seq_one_letter_code
_entity_poly.pdbx_strand_id
1 'polypeptide(L)'
;MLFLIILILTFAGGYIFTWWAGAIIAFVAAFYAGKKPAQAFWSGFGGIAISWIILALLKTIPNDHILADRVTKMMHLPNWIELLLITALIGGLVGGMASLSGFLVRRVIFK
;
A
#
# COMPACT_ATOMS: atom_id res chain seq x y z
N MET A 1 2.17 5.02 -15.22
CA MET A 1 1.43 6.20 -14.71
C MET A 1 0.58 5.87 -13.49
N LEU A 2 -0.42 4.98 -13.56
CA LEU A 2 -1.27 4.64 -12.41
C LEU A 2 -0.47 4.24 -11.15
N PHE A 3 0.50 3.34 -11.29
CA PHE A 3 1.41 2.95 -10.21
C PHE A 3 2.09 4.16 -9.53
N LEU A 4 2.67 5.09 -10.31
CA LEU A 4 3.35 6.27 -9.78
C LEU A 4 2.39 7.21 -9.06
N ILE A 5 1.17 7.38 -9.56
CA ILE A 5 0.12 8.17 -8.90
C ILE A 5 -0.18 7.58 -7.53
N ILE A 6 -0.45 6.27 -7.47
CA ILE A 6 -0.77 5.59 -6.21
C ILE A 6 0.41 5.67 -5.24
N LEU A 7 1.64 5.39 -5.71
CA LEU A 7 2.85 5.42 -4.90
C LEU A 7 3.08 6.80 -4.26
N ILE A 8 3.08 7.85 -5.06
CA ILE A 8 3.39 9.22 -4.60
C ILE A 8 2.30 9.72 -3.66
N LEU A 9 1.03 9.57 -4.03
CA LEU A 9 -0.09 10.05 -3.23
C LEU A 9 -0.23 9.24 -1.93
N THR A 10 -0.05 7.92 -1.96
CA THR A 10 -0.12 7.09 -0.74
C THR A 10 1.04 7.38 0.19
N PHE A 11 2.25 7.58 -0.35
CA PHE A 11 3.41 7.96 0.45
C PHE A 11 3.21 9.32 1.13
N ALA A 12 2.81 10.35 0.37
CA ALA A 12 2.51 11.68 0.92
C ALA A 12 1.34 11.63 1.92
N GLY A 13 0.27 10.91 1.58
CA GLY A 13 -0.90 10.74 2.43
C GLY A 13 -0.61 10.01 3.74
N GLY A 14 0.41 9.14 3.77
CA GLY A 14 0.85 8.43 4.98
C GLY A 14 1.43 9.31 6.09
N TYR A 15 1.75 10.58 5.79
CA TYR A 15 2.16 11.56 6.80
C TYR A 15 1.00 12.42 7.33
N ILE A 16 -0.08 12.55 6.56
CA ILE A 16 -1.20 13.45 6.86
C ILE A 16 -2.39 12.68 7.43
N PHE A 17 -2.65 11.50 6.89
CA PHE A 17 -3.79 10.66 7.22
C PHE A 17 -3.34 9.36 7.87
N THR A 18 -4.30 8.64 8.45
CA THR A 18 -4.09 7.27 8.91
C THR A 18 -4.04 6.29 7.73
N TRP A 19 -3.58 5.07 8.01
CA TRP A 19 -3.23 4.04 7.02
C TRP A 19 -4.31 3.70 5.96
N TRP A 20 -5.61 3.87 6.26
CA TRP A 20 -6.71 3.57 5.32
C TRP A 20 -6.75 4.50 4.11
N ALA A 21 -6.11 5.67 4.17
CA ALA A 21 -6.11 6.63 3.07
C ALA A 21 -5.54 6.04 1.76
N GLY A 22 -4.57 5.13 1.87
CA GLY A 22 -4.01 4.43 0.71
C GLY A 22 -5.06 3.66 -0.10
N ALA A 23 -6.03 3.02 0.56
CA ALA A 23 -7.10 2.30 -0.12
C ALA A 23 -7.99 3.25 -0.95
N ILE A 24 -8.37 4.40 -0.38
CA ILE A 24 -9.16 5.41 -1.09
C ILE A 24 -8.38 5.98 -2.27
N ILE A 25 -7.10 6.31 -2.07
CA ILE A 25 -6.23 6.82 -3.13
C ILE A 25 -6.12 5.81 -4.28
N ALA A 26 -5.89 4.53 -3.97
CA ALA A 26 -5.78 3.47 -4.97
C ALA A 26 -7.09 3.29 -5.75
N PHE A 27 -8.23 3.28 -5.06
CA PHE A 27 -9.56 3.19 -5.67
C PHE A 27 -9.79 4.36 -6.64
N VAL A 28 -9.64 5.60 -6.16
CA VAL A 28 -9.90 6.81 -6.95
C VAL A 28 -8.95 6.91 -8.14
N ALA A 29 -7.65 6.64 -7.94
CA ALA A 29 -6.67 6.67 -9.01
C ALA A 29 -7.00 5.65 -10.12
N ALA A 30 -7.40 4.42 -9.75
CA ALA A 30 -7.75 3.38 -10.70
C ALA A 30 -9.09 3.61 -11.38
N PHE A 31 -10.05 4.24 -10.69
CA PHE A 31 -11.31 4.67 -11.26
C PHE A 31 -11.10 5.65 -12.42
N TYR A 32 -10.14 6.58 -12.32
CA TYR A 32 -9.89 7.56 -13.40
C TYR A 32 -8.85 7.09 -14.43
N ALA A 33 -7.77 6.43 -14.00
CA ALA A 33 -6.62 6.12 -14.85
C ALA A 33 -6.39 4.62 -15.13
N GLY A 34 -7.25 3.73 -14.62
CA GLY A 34 -7.18 2.29 -14.84
C GLY A 34 -7.54 1.89 -16.28
N LYS A 35 -6.68 1.10 -16.93
CA LYS A 35 -6.89 0.64 -18.32
C LYS A 35 -7.20 -0.86 -18.43
N LYS A 36 -6.50 -1.70 -17.64
CA LYS A 36 -6.69 -3.17 -17.63
C LYS A 36 -6.82 -3.67 -16.19
N PRO A 37 -7.61 -4.73 -15.92
CA PRO A 37 -7.82 -5.23 -14.55
C PRO A 37 -6.52 -5.67 -13.87
N ALA A 38 -5.70 -6.47 -14.55
CA ALA A 38 -4.40 -6.90 -14.02
C ALA A 38 -3.45 -5.72 -13.77
N GLN A 39 -3.43 -4.74 -14.67
CA GLN A 39 -2.63 -3.53 -14.50
C GLN A 39 -3.12 -2.71 -13.29
N ALA A 40 -4.43 -2.61 -13.07
CA ALA A 40 -5.00 -1.90 -11.92
C ALA A 40 -4.59 -2.58 -10.60
N PHE A 41 -4.78 -3.90 -10.49
CA PHE A 41 -4.38 -4.65 -9.31
C PHE A 41 -2.87 -4.49 -9.02
N TRP A 42 -2.00 -4.79 -9.97
CA TRP A 42 -0.54 -4.74 -9.74
C TRP A 42 -0.02 -3.32 -9.52
N SER A 43 -0.64 -2.30 -10.14
CA SER A 43 -0.31 -0.90 -9.86
C SER A 43 -0.68 -0.50 -8.43
N GLY A 44 -1.86 -0.93 -7.95
CA GLY A 44 -2.30 -0.66 -6.57
C GLY A 44 -1.49 -1.43 -5.55
N PHE A 45 -1.24 -2.71 -5.80
CA PHE A 45 -0.43 -3.57 -4.94
C PHE A 45 0.98 -3.02 -4.78
N GLY A 46 1.69 -2.83 -5.90
CA GLY A 46 3.05 -2.33 -5.84
C GLY A 46 3.13 -0.92 -5.27
N GLY A 47 2.18 -0.04 -5.64
CA GLY A 47 2.16 1.34 -5.18
C GLY A 47 2.08 1.43 -3.66
N ILE A 48 1.09 0.76 -3.04
CA ILE A 48 0.95 0.80 -1.58
C ILE A 48 2.04 -0.01 -0.87
N ALA A 49 2.38 -1.21 -1.35
CA ALA A 49 3.41 -2.04 -0.72
C ALA A 49 4.73 -1.30 -0.62
N ILE A 50 5.16 -0.63 -1.71
CA ILE A 50 6.41 0.14 -1.73
C ILE A 50 6.28 1.39 -0.85
N SER A 51 5.16 2.14 -0.91
CA SER A 51 4.96 3.28 0.00
C SER A 51 5.08 2.86 1.47
N TRP A 52 4.49 1.73 1.85
CA TRP A 52 4.54 1.23 3.22
C TRP A 52 5.94 0.74 3.61
N ILE A 53 6.66 0.06 2.71
CA ILE A 53 8.05 -0.31 2.96
C ILE A 53 8.88 0.96 3.24
N ILE A 54 8.79 1.97 2.38
CA ILE A 54 9.57 3.21 2.54
C ILE A 54 9.20 3.87 3.88
N LEU A 55 7.91 4.06 4.17
CA LEU A 55 7.47 4.68 5.43
C LEU A 55 7.90 3.89 6.67
N ALA A 56 7.87 2.56 6.61
CA ALA A 56 8.32 1.71 7.71
C ALA A 56 9.84 1.78 7.90
N LEU A 57 10.61 1.76 6.80
CA LEU A 57 12.07 1.88 6.83
C LEU A 57 12.52 3.22 7.40
N LEU A 58 11.88 4.33 7.00
CA LEU A 58 12.16 5.67 7.53
C LEU A 58 11.90 5.80 9.03
N LYS A 59 11.05 4.95 9.60
CA LYS A 59 10.75 4.92 11.04
C LYS A 59 11.64 3.94 11.80
N THR A 60 11.92 2.78 11.23
CA THR A 60 12.59 1.67 11.93
C THR A 60 14.12 1.80 11.90
N ILE A 61 14.72 2.31 10.80
CA ILE A 61 16.18 2.43 10.67
C ILE A 61 16.75 3.42 11.69
N PRO A 62 16.25 4.67 11.82
CA PRO A 62 16.81 5.62 12.78
C PRO A 62 16.58 5.24 14.25
N ASN A 63 15.67 4.30 14.49
CA ASN A 63 15.26 3.85 15.82
C ASN A 63 15.87 2.49 16.18
N ASP A 64 16.88 2.02 15.43
CA ASP A 64 17.50 0.71 15.60
C ASP A 64 16.47 -0.41 15.79
N HIS A 65 15.36 -0.34 15.05
CA HIS A 65 14.28 -1.34 15.03
C HIS A 65 13.68 -1.71 16.42
N ILE A 66 13.92 -0.91 17.48
CA ILE A 66 13.50 -1.22 18.86
C ILE A 66 11.99 -1.51 18.96
N LEU A 67 11.16 -0.69 18.32
CA LEU A 67 9.70 -0.90 18.33
C LEU A 67 9.31 -2.15 17.52
N ALA A 68 9.92 -2.34 16.34
CA ALA A 68 9.65 -3.47 15.49
C ALA A 68 10.01 -4.79 16.20
N ASP A 69 11.12 -4.85 16.93
CA ASP A 69 11.55 -6.00 17.72
C ASP A 69 10.62 -6.32 18.90
N ARG A 70 9.98 -5.31 19.48
CA ARG A 70 8.94 -5.55 20.50
C ARG A 70 7.70 -6.18 19.88
N VAL A 71 7.30 -5.72 18.70
CA VAL A 71 6.16 -6.27 17.96
C VAL A 71 6.46 -7.70 17.50
N THR A 72 7.66 -7.99 17.00
CA THR A 72 8.02 -9.36 16.58
C THR A 72 7.95 -10.34 17.74
N LYS A 73 8.40 -9.97 18.94
CA LYS A 73 8.25 -10.80 20.15
C LYS A 73 6.80 -11.09 20.50
N MET A 74 5.91 -10.08 20.42
CA MET A 74 4.48 -10.27 20.68
C MET A 74 3.82 -11.18 19.64
N MET A 75 4.28 -11.10 18.39
CA MET A 75 3.74 -11.86 17.25
C MET A 75 4.45 -13.20 17.02
N HIS A 76 5.40 -13.57 17.89
CA HIS A 76 6.26 -14.76 17.75
C HIS A 76 6.97 -14.84 16.39
N LEU A 77 7.41 -13.69 15.86
CA LEU A 77 8.18 -13.60 14.62
C LEU A 77 9.69 -13.66 14.91
N PRO A 78 10.51 -14.30 14.05
CA PRO A 78 11.96 -14.42 14.21
C PRO A 78 12.71 -13.09 14.19
N ASN A 79 12.30 -12.12 13.36
CA ASN A 79 12.98 -10.84 13.19
C ASN A 79 12.05 -9.75 12.62
N TRP A 80 12.48 -8.50 12.67
CA TRP A 80 11.70 -7.34 12.19
C TRP A 80 11.53 -7.29 10.67
N ILE A 81 12.40 -7.97 9.91
CA ILE A 81 12.32 -8.03 8.44
C ILE A 81 11.06 -8.79 8.03
N GLU A 82 10.73 -9.88 8.71
CA GLU A 82 9.49 -10.63 8.47
C GLU A 82 8.25 -9.78 8.77
N LEU A 83 8.27 -9.00 9.85
CA LEU A 83 7.21 -8.05 10.15
C LEU A 83 7.06 -7.00 9.03
N LEU A 84 8.17 -6.49 8.50
CA LEU A 84 8.17 -5.54 7.37
C LEU A 84 7.56 -6.16 6.11
N LEU A 85 7.93 -7.40 5.78
CA LEU A 85 7.40 -8.11 4.60
C LEU A 85 5.90 -8.39 4.73
N ILE A 86 5.44 -8.83 5.91
CA ILE A 86 4.03 -9.03 6.21
C ILE A 86 3.27 -7.70 6.08
N THR A 87 3.83 -6.62 6.63
CA THR A 87 3.26 -5.27 6.54
C THR A 87 3.11 -4.84 5.08
N ALA A 88 4.16 -5.01 4.27
CA ALA A 88 4.14 -4.68 2.85
C ALA A 88 3.12 -5.52 2.08
N LEU A 89 3.02 -6.82 2.39
CA LEU A 89 2.07 -7.73 1.75
C LEU A 89 0.62 -7.34 2.07
N ILE A 90 0.31 -7.06 3.34
CA ILE A 90 -1.03 -6.63 3.77
C ILE A 90 -1.39 -5.30 3.08
N GLY A 91 -0.50 -4.30 3.14
CA GLY A 91 -0.71 -3.01 2.48
C GLY A 91 -0.88 -3.15 0.96
N GLY A 92 -0.07 -3.99 0.34
CA GLY A 92 -0.16 -4.32 -1.08
C GLY A 92 -1.50 -4.96 -1.44
N LEU A 93 -1.95 -5.97 -0.69
CA LEU A 93 -3.24 -6.61 -0.95
C LEU A 93 -4.39 -5.62 -0.82
N VAL A 94 -4.39 -4.77 0.21
CA VAL A 94 -5.38 -3.70 0.37
C VAL A 94 -5.36 -2.76 -0.84
N GLY A 95 -4.19 -2.32 -1.29
CA GLY A 95 -4.05 -1.44 -2.45
C GLY A 95 -4.46 -2.08 -3.77
N GLY A 96 -4.08 -3.34 -3.98
CA GLY A 96 -4.44 -4.10 -5.18
C GLY A 96 -5.94 -4.31 -5.30
N MET A 97 -6.59 -4.71 -4.21
CA MET A 97 -8.05 -4.92 -4.18
C MET A 97 -8.82 -3.61 -4.32
N ALA A 98 -8.37 -2.53 -3.67
CA ALA A 98 -9.02 -1.22 -3.78
C ALA A 98 -8.90 -0.65 -5.22
N SER A 99 -7.70 -0.73 -5.81
CA SER A 99 -7.45 -0.32 -7.19
C SER A 99 -8.26 -1.13 -8.20
N LEU A 100 -8.30 -2.46 -8.05
CA LEU A 100 -9.13 -3.31 -8.90
C LEU A 100 -10.61 -2.95 -8.79
N SER A 101 -11.10 -2.70 -7.57
CA SER A 101 -12.49 -2.29 -7.34
C SER A 101 -12.80 -0.96 -8.04
N GLY A 102 -11.93 0.05 -7.93
CA GLY A 102 -12.10 1.33 -8.63
C GLY A 102 -12.19 1.16 -10.15
N PHE A 103 -11.33 0.32 -10.73
CA PHE A 103 -11.38 0.00 -12.16
C PHE A 103 -12.69 -0.72 -12.55
N LEU A 104 -13.15 -1.70 -11.77
CA LEU A 104 -14.37 -2.45 -12.06
C LEU A 104 -15.62 -1.56 -11.97
N VAL A 105 -15.70 -0.67 -10.99
CA VAL A 105 -16.79 0.30 -10.86
C VAL A 105 -16.83 1.22 -12.09
N ARG A 106 -15.67 1.75 -12.51
CA ARG A 106 -15.56 2.55 -13.75
C ARG A 106 -16.09 1.78 -14.96
N ARG A 107 -15.71 0.51 -15.12
CA ARG A 107 -16.13 -0.35 -16.25
C ARG A 107 -17.64 -0.58 -16.29
N VAL A 108 -18.30 -0.64 -15.13
CA VAL A 108 -19.76 -0.78 -15.06
C VAL A 108 -20.46 0.53 -15.41
N ILE A 109 -19.94 1.67 -14.95
CA ILE A 109 -20.54 3.00 -15.15
C ILE A 109 -20.38 3.50 -16.60
N PHE A 110 -19.18 3.33 -17.19
CA PHE A 110 -18.82 3.90 -18.49
C PHE A 110 -18.70 2.82 -19.58
N LYS A 111 -19.70 1.95 -19.69
CA LYS A 111 -19.73 0.85 -20.68
C LYS A 111 -19.23 1.26 -22.07
#